data_AF-A0A935UR21-F1
#
_entry.id   AF-A0A935UR21-F1
#
_cell.length_a   1.000
_cell.length_b   1.000
_cell.length_c   1.000
_cell.angle_alpha   90.00
_cell.angle_beta   90.00
_cell.angle_gamma   90.00
#
_symmetry.space_group_name_H-M   'P 1'
#
loop_
_entity.id
_entity.type
_entity.pdbx_description
1 polymer ?
#
loop_
_entity_poly.entity_id
_entity_poly.type
_entity_poly.pdbx_seq_one_letter_code
_entity_poly.pdbx_strand_id
1 'polypeptide(L)'
;MDLTDELSRVLRARTGVVVPAGEWDLSRVPDHLRITFRIEDARRRRVAEGKDLGALKEALAPQVRDSMKAAAAAIEKRGITTWTDQSIGELPVTFERRVGGRILQGYPAVVDHQDSVAVEVLASAAERDVATRAGVRRLLLLNTTVPWPRILALLSNEQKLALGHNPHGGVPALLEDVLAAAVDAIVAGRGTGGVRDERQFAAALAGVRQQIVPAVIEVVEVVQPILDLARQVGLAVESMTAPGLADLRQDLRGQLADLVYDGFVADTGLPQLRQVARYLRGMLHRIGKAPNSPLDLARDAQRRSEVAQVEAERVALIAALPAHRRHDADVLALRWMVQELRISLFAQPLGTAYPVSAKRIYKAMDALDAIDGS
;
A
#
# COMPACT_ATOMS: atom_id res chain seq x y z
N MET A 1 -20.70 4.58 -18.75
CA MET A 1 -21.96 3.93 -19.20
C MET A 1 -21.51 2.63 -19.83
N ASP A 2 -21.90 1.50 -19.26
CA ASP A 2 -21.44 0.18 -19.72
C ASP A 2 -21.98 -0.09 -21.14
N LEU A 3 -21.13 -0.68 -21.98
CA LEU A 3 -21.46 -1.07 -23.35
C LEU A 3 -22.65 -2.03 -23.40
N THR A 4 -22.75 -2.93 -22.41
CA THR A 4 -23.82 -3.94 -22.34
C THR A 4 -25.19 -3.31 -22.04
N ASP A 5 -25.23 -2.28 -21.18
CA ASP A 5 -26.43 -1.51 -20.89
C ASP A 5 -26.93 -0.77 -22.14
N GLU A 6 -26.01 -0.17 -22.89
CA GLU A 6 -26.35 0.58 -24.09
C GLU A 6 -26.79 -0.35 -25.25
N LEU A 7 -26.14 -1.50 -25.40
CA LEU A 7 -26.57 -2.54 -26.35
C LEU A 7 -27.98 -3.05 -26.01
N SER A 8 -28.26 -3.30 -24.72
CA SER A 8 -29.58 -3.74 -24.25
C SER A 8 -30.66 -2.69 -24.56
N ARG A 9 -30.36 -1.41 -24.34
CA ARG A 9 -31.25 -0.29 -24.64
C ARG A 9 -31.57 -0.21 -26.14
N VAL A 10 -30.54 -0.29 -26.99
CA VAL A 10 -30.68 -0.19 -28.45
C VAL A 10 -31.41 -1.40 -29.02
N LEU A 11 -31.10 -2.61 -28.54
CA LEU A 11 -31.76 -3.84 -28.98
C LEU A 11 -33.26 -3.80 -28.66
N ARG A 12 -33.61 -3.38 -27.43
CA ARG A 12 -35.00 -3.20 -27.01
C ARG A 12 -35.72 -2.18 -27.88
N ALA A 13 -35.10 -1.04 -28.16
CA ALA A 13 -35.68 0.01 -29.00
C ALA A 13 -35.93 -0.45 -30.45
N ARG A 14 -35.10 -1.34 -31.00
CA ARG A 14 -35.21 -1.82 -32.38
C ARG A 14 -36.07 -3.07 -32.55
N THR A 15 -36.09 -3.96 -31.56
CA THR A 15 -36.66 -5.32 -31.71
C THR A 15 -37.73 -5.64 -30.68
N GLY A 16 -37.89 -4.84 -29.63
CA GLY A 16 -38.77 -5.12 -28.50
C GLY A 16 -38.24 -6.18 -27.52
N VAL A 17 -37.14 -6.87 -27.87
CA VAL A 17 -36.52 -7.90 -27.03
C VAL A 17 -35.71 -7.24 -25.92
N VAL A 18 -35.94 -7.69 -24.69
CA VAL A 18 -35.17 -7.27 -23.51
C VAL A 18 -34.13 -8.34 -23.22
N VAL A 19 -32.86 -8.01 -23.40
CA VAL A 19 -31.72 -8.83 -22.95
C VAL A 19 -31.15 -8.13 -21.71
N PRO A 20 -31.13 -8.77 -20.53
CA PRO A 20 -30.49 -8.23 -19.34
C PRO A 20 -28.98 -8.01 -19.57
N ALA A 21 -28.40 -6.96 -18.98
CA ALA A 21 -26.98 -6.62 -19.14
C ALA A 21 -26.04 -7.80 -18.79
N GLY A 22 -26.41 -8.62 -17.79
CA GLY A 22 -25.64 -9.80 -17.38
C GLY A 22 -25.71 -11.01 -18.31
N GLU A 23 -26.56 -11.01 -19.34
CA GLU A 23 -26.64 -12.10 -20.33
C GLU A 23 -25.72 -11.88 -21.55
N TRP A 24 -25.05 -10.72 -21.64
CA TRP A 24 -24.09 -10.45 -22.70
C TRP A 24 -22.74 -11.11 -22.43
N ASP A 25 -22.43 -12.16 -23.19
CA ASP A 25 -21.12 -12.80 -23.15
C ASP A 25 -20.17 -12.18 -24.19
N LEU A 26 -19.44 -11.15 -23.78
CA LEU A 26 -18.45 -10.48 -24.63
C LEU A 26 -17.26 -11.39 -25.00
N SER A 27 -17.02 -12.48 -24.25
CA SER A 27 -15.94 -13.43 -24.54
C SER A 27 -16.18 -14.21 -25.84
N ARG A 28 -17.44 -14.34 -26.27
CA ARG A 28 -17.85 -15.03 -27.50
C ARG A 28 -17.87 -14.16 -28.73
N VAL A 29 -17.67 -12.85 -28.59
CA VAL A 29 -17.56 -11.92 -29.72
C VAL A 29 -16.24 -12.20 -30.45
N PRO A 30 -16.26 -12.58 -31.74
CA PRO A 30 -15.03 -12.76 -32.52
C PRO A 30 -14.15 -11.52 -32.49
N ASP A 31 -12.83 -11.70 -32.44
CA ASP A 31 -11.88 -10.59 -32.27
C ASP A 31 -12.03 -9.48 -33.31
N HIS A 32 -12.41 -9.79 -34.55
CA HIS A 32 -12.62 -8.80 -35.60
C HIS A 32 -13.85 -7.89 -35.36
N LEU A 33 -14.76 -8.25 -34.44
CA LEU A 33 -15.92 -7.46 -34.04
C LEU A 33 -15.70 -6.69 -32.72
N ARG A 34 -14.56 -6.90 -32.06
CA ARG A 34 -14.17 -6.15 -30.86
C ARG A 34 -13.51 -4.83 -31.23
N ILE A 35 -13.68 -3.81 -30.40
CA ILE A 35 -13.00 -2.52 -30.55
C ILE A 35 -11.48 -2.75 -30.57
N THR A 36 -10.79 -2.19 -31.57
CA THR A 36 -9.32 -2.17 -31.61
C THR A 36 -8.84 -0.79 -31.22
N PHE A 37 -7.99 -0.71 -30.19
CA PHE A 37 -7.28 0.49 -29.85
C PHE A 37 -5.99 0.56 -30.66
N ARG A 38 -5.78 1.68 -31.36
CA ARG A 38 -4.54 1.96 -32.07
C ARG A 38 -3.92 3.22 -31.49
N ILE A 39 -2.67 3.11 -31.05
CA ILE A 39 -1.86 4.22 -30.60
C ILE A 39 -0.91 4.56 -31.75
N GLU A 40 -1.03 5.77 -32.26
CA GLU A 40 -0.19 6.26 -33.36
C GLU A 40 0.93 7.15 -32.81
N ASP A 41 1.84 7.66 -33.64
CA ASP A 41 2.81 8.72 -33.33
C ASP A 41 2.42 10.08 -33.96
N ALA A 42 3.25 11.11 -33.77
CA ALA A 42 3.06 12.45 -34.34
C ALA A 42 2.92 12.47 -35.88
N ARG A 43 3.42 11.44 -36.56
CA ARG A 43 3.36 11.27 -38.03
C ARG A 43 2.24 10.31 -38.45
N ARG A 44 1.28 10.01 -37.55
CA ARG A 44 0.22 9.01 -37.72
C ARG A 44 0.73 7.60 -38.02
N ARG A 45 1.97 7.28 -37.64
CA ARG A 45 2.50 5.91 -37.75
C ARG A 45 2.03 5.12 -36.55
N ARG A 46 1.62 3.87 -36.76
CA ARG A 46 1.22 2.97 -35.68
C ARG A 46 2.40 2.70 -34.75
N VAL A 47 2.25 3.06 -33.47
CA VAL A 47 3.19 2.74 -32.38
C VAL A 47 2.80 1.43 -31.71
N ALA A 48 1.51 1.26 -31.40
CA ALA A 48 0.97 0.02 -30.84
C ALA A 48 -0.50 -0.16 -31.26
N GLU A 49 -0.98 -1.40 -31.25
CA GLU A 49 -2.37 -1.72 -31.56
C GLU A 49 -2.76 -2.99 -30.80
N GLY A 50 -3.97 -3.02 -30.28
CA GLY A 50 -4.42 -4.10 -29.40
C GLY A 50 -5.89 -3.96 -29.04
N LYS A 51 -6.44 -5.02 -28.44
CA LYS A 51 -7.84 -5.07 -28.00
C LYS A 51 -8.02 -4.64 -26.55
N ASP A 52 -6.94 -4.63 -25.78
CA ASP A 52 -6.91 -4.25 -24.38
C ASP A 52 -6.16 -2.91 -24.24
N LEU A 53 -6.90 -1.87 -23.85
CA LEU A 53 -6.34 -0.53 -23.64
C LEU A 53 -5.42 -0.47 -22.41
N GLY A 54 -5.70 -1.26 -21.36
CA GLY A 54 -4.86 -1.37 -20.17
C GLY A 54 -3.51 -1.96 -20.50
N ALA A 55 -3.49 -3.10 -21.18
CA ALA A 55 -2.26 -3.75 -21.65
C ALA A 55 -1.45 -2.85 -22.59
N LEU A 56 -2.11 -2.10 -23.49
CA LEU A 56 -1.44 -1.12 -24.34
C LEU A 56 -0.83 0.05 -23.55
N LYS A 57 -1.54 0.57 -22.54
CA LYS A 57 -1.03 1.63 -21.66
C LYS A 57 0.19 1.14 -20.86
N GLU A 58 0.16 -0.08 -20.34
CA GLU A 58 1.30 -0.66 -19.62
C GLU A 58 2.52 -0.87 -20.53
N ALA A 59 2.32 -1.44 -21.71
CA ALA A 59 3.39 -1.67 -22.68
C ALA A 59 4.09 -0.36 -23.09
N LEU A 60 3.34 0.75 -23.14
CA LEU A 60 3.86 2.07 -23.50
C LEU A 60 4.22 2.95 -22.30
N ALA A 61 3.93 2.53 -21.06
CA ALA A 61 4.23 3.30 -19.86
C ALA A 61 5.72 3.71 -19.76
N PRO A 62 6.71 2.86 -20.11
CA PRO A 62 8.12 3.29 -20.17
C PRO A 62 8.36 4.42 -21.18
N GLN A 63 7.83 4.32 -22.40
CA GLN A 63 8.01 5.36 -23.42
C GLN A 63 7.31 6.67 -23.04
N VAL A 64 6.15 6.60 -22.39
CA VAL A 64 5.47 7.77 -21.83
C VAL A 64 6.32 8.38 -20.73
N ARG A 65 6.86 7.60 -19.81
CA ARG A 65 7.77 8.08 -18.75
C ARG A 65 9.03 8.74 -19.31
N ASP A 66 9.65 8.16 -20.33
CA ASP A 66 10.86 8.73 -20.95
C ASP A 66 10.55 10.05 -21.69
N SER A 67 9.42 10.08 -22.40
CA SER A 67 8.93 11.31 -23.05
C SER A 67 8.56 12.38 -22.02
N MET A 68 8.00 11.99 -20.87
CA MET A 68 7.70 12.87 -19.74
C MET A 68 8.98 13.43 -19.11
N LYS A 69 9.99 12.61 -18.84
CA LYS A 69 11.27 13.06 -18.28
C LYS A 69 11.94 14.11 -19.16
N ALA A 70 12.02 13.86 -20.47
CA ALA A 70 12.53 14.85 -21.42
C ALA A 70 11.66 16.12 -21.49
N ALA A 71 10.34 15.96 -21.30
CA ALA A 71 9.39 17.06 -21.25
C ALA A 71 9.52 17.91 -19.97
N ALA A 72 9.89 17.29 -18.85
CA ALA A 72 9.87 17.84 -17.50
C ALA A 72 11.18 18.48 -17.04
N ALA A 73 12.27 18.34 -17.79
CA ALA A 73 13.60 18.87 -17.43
C ALA A 73 13.63 20.37 -17.04
N ALA A 74 12.65 21.16 -17.47
CA ALA A 74 12.53 22.58 -17.11
C ALA A 74 11.93 22.82 -15.70
N ILE A 75 11.28 21.82 -15.10
CA ILE A 75 10.65 21.87 -13.76
C ILE A 75 11.40 20.96 -12.77
N GLU A 76 12.19 20.00 -13.26
CA GLU A 76 12.96 19.12 -12.38
C GLU A 76 13.98 19.90 -11.55
N LYS A 77 13.87 19.73 -10.23
CA LYS A 77 14.79 20.27 -9.23
C LYS A 77 15.18 19.11 -8.31
N ARG A 78 16.43 19.06 -7.87
CA ARG A 78 17.00 17.93 -7.09
C ARG A 78 17.79 18.46 -5.90
N GLY A 79 18.06 17.59 -4.92
CA GLY A 79 18.85 17.95 -3.74
C GLY A 79 18.13 18.93 -2.81
N ILE A 80 16.80 18.96 -2.86
CA ILE A 80 16.01 19.90 -2.05
C ILE A 80 15.88 19.34 -0.64
N THR A 81 16.24 20.13 0.36
CA THR A 81 16.13 19.76 1.78
C THR A 81 15.09 20.57 2.54
N THR A 82 14.53 21.62 1.91
CA THR A 82 13.45 22.44 2.48
C THR A 82 12.55 22.99 1.36
N TRP A 83 11.25 23.12 1.63
CA TRP A 83 10.29 23.72 0.69
C TRP A 83 10.25 25.24 0.90
N THR A 84 10.67 25.99 -0.11
CA THR A 84 10.51 27.44 -0.21
C THR A 84 10.03 27.81 -1.61
N ASP A 85 9.67 29.08 -1.81
CA ASP A 85 9.30 29.64 -3.10
C ASP A 85 10.44 29.52 -4.13
N GLN A 86 11.70 29.59 -3.69
CA GLN A 86 12.87 29.44 -4.55
C GLN A 86 13.21 27.96 -4.82
N SER A 87 13.05 27.09 -3.81
CA SER A 87 13.40 25.68 -3.95
C SER A 87 12.35 24.91 -4.74
N ILE A 88 11.09 24.86 -4.31
CA ILE A 88 10.02 24.14 -5.02
C ILE A 88 9.06 25.13 -5.67
N GLY A 89 8.63 26.16 -4.93
CA GLY A 89 7.56 27.05 -5.36
C GLY A 89 6.18 26.45 -5.14
N GLU A 90 5.20 26.96 -5.89
CA GLU A 90 3.90 26.32 -6.03
C GLU A 90 4.01 25.11 -6.98
N LEU A 91 3.62 23.93 -6.51
CA LEU A 91 3.62 22.70 -7.26
C LEU A 91 2.29 22.55 -8.02
N PRO A 92 2.27 22.71 -9.35
CA PRO A 92 1.02 22.68 -10.11
C PRO A 92 0.38 21.30 -10.09
N VAL A 93 -0.95 21.27 -10.20
CA VAL A 93 -1.74 20.02 -10.16
C VAL A 93 -1.41 19.10 -11.34
N THR A 94 -1.17 19.71 -12.50
CA THR A 94 -0.83 19.05 -13.76
C THR A 94 0.19 19.88 -14.51
N PHE A 95 0.98 19.22 -15.34
CA PHE A 95 1.92 19.84 -16.25
C PHE A 95 1.61 19.38 -17.68
N GLU A 96 1.40 20.31 -18.59
CA GLU A 96 1.14 20.01 -19.99
C GLU A 96 2.29 20.49 -20.86
N ARG A 97 2.82 19.62 -21.72
CA ARG A 97 3.79 20.01 -22.75
C ARG A 97 3.37 19.52 -24.12
N ARG A 98 3.50 20.38 -25.12
CA ARG A 98 3.24 20.00 -26.52
C ARG A 98 4.51 19.41 -27.13
N VAL A 99 4.46 18.12 -27.50
CA VAL A 99 5.57 17.42 -28.17
C VAL A 99 5.03 16.83 -29.48
N GLY A 100 5.58 17.26 -30.62
CA GLY A 100 5.19 16.76 -31.94
C GLY A 100 3.69 16.88 -32.25
N GLY A 101 3.04 17.96 -31.81
CA GLY A 101 1.60 18.19 -32.05
C GLY A 101 0.64 17.53 -31.06
N ARG A 102 1.13 16.75 -30.08
CA ARG A 102 0.33 16.14 -29.00
C ARG A 102 0.53 16.84 -27.69
N ILE A 103 -0.51 16.88 -26.86
CA ILE A 103 -0.43 17.36 -25.48
C ILE A 103 -0.06 16.18 -24.60
N LEU A 104 1.09 16.28 -23.96
CA LEU A 104 1.60 15.32 -23.00
C LEU A 104 1.27 15.89 -21.60
N GLN A 105 0.33 15.26 -20.89
CA GLN A 105 -0.09 15.66 -19.56
C GLN A 105 0.60 14.79 -18.50
N GLY A 106 1.32 15.42 -17.59
CA GLY A 106 2.00 14.78 -16.47
C GLY A 106 1.59 15.39 -15.13
N TYR A 107 2.05 14.75 -14.06
CA TYR A 107 1.63 15.03 -12.68
C TYR A 107 2.85 15.35 -11.81
N PRO A 108 3.18 16.64 -11.61
CA PRO A 108 4.30 17.06 -10.77
C PRO A 108 4.16 16.58 -9.33
N ALA A 109 5.22 15.93 -8.83
CA ALA A 109 5.31 15.27 -7.54
C ALA A 109 6.60 15.67 -6.82
N VAL A 110 6.58 15.59 -5.50
CA VAL A 110 7.79 15.65 -4.68
C VAL A 110 8.23 14.23 -4.38
N VAL A 111 9.38 13.80 -4.88
CA VAL A 111 9.88 12.43 -4.79
C VAL A 111 10.96 12.35 -3.72
N ASP A 112 10.87 11.35 -2.84
CA ASP A 112 11.88 11.05 -1.82
C ASP A 112 13.17 10.50 -2.46
N HIS A 113 14.31 11.12 -2.14
CA HIS A 113 15.67 10.70 -2.53
C HIS A 113 16.55 10.43 -1.30
N GLN A 114 15.95 10.03 -0.17
CA GLN A 114 16.59 9.66 1.10
C GLN A 114 17.24 10.81 1.88
N ASP A 115 18.23 11.50 1.32
CA ASP A 115 18.89 12.64 1.98
C ASP A 115 18.28 13.99 1.55
N SER A 116 17.40 13.95 0.56
CA SER A 116 16.81 15.10 -0.09
C SER A 116 15.52 14.68 -0.82
N VAL A 117 14.89 15.63 -1.50
CA VAL A 117 13.81 15.37 -2.44
C VAL A 117 14.10 15.97 -3.81
N ALA A 118 13.35 15.49 -4.80
CA ALA A 118 13.31 16.06 -6.13
C ALA A 118 11.88 16.42 -6.54
N VAL A 119 11.73 17.42 -7.40
CA VAL A 119 10.48 17.65 -8.13
C VAL A 119 10.55 16.85 -9.43
N GLU A 120 9.64 15.90 -9.63
CA GLU A 120 9.58 15.05 -10.82
C GLU A 120 8.15 15.02 -11.38
N VAL A 121 8.00 14.73 -12.67
CA VAL A 121 6.68 14.64 -13.32
C VAL A 121 6.33 13.17 -13.53
N LEU A 122 5.30 12.69 -12.84
CA LEU A 122 4.84 11.30 -12.89
C LEU A 122 3.71 11.11 -13.90
N ALA A 123 3.44 9.85 -14.27
CA ALA A 123 2.53 9.50 -15.35
C ALA A 123 1.05 9.52 -14.91
N SER A 124 0.77 9.47 -13.62
CA SER A 124 -0.59 9.48 -13.07
C SER A 124 -0.71 10.30 -11.79
N ALA A 125 -1.94 10.74 -11.48
CA ALA A 125 -2.24 11.44 -10.24
C ALA A 125 -2.02 10.57 -8.99
N ALA A 126 -2.32 9.27 -9.06
CA ALA A 126 -2.13 8.35 -7.94
C ALA A 126 -0.64 8.11 -7.63
N GLU A 127 0.21 7.91 -8.65
CA GLU A 127 1.67 7.87 -8.47
C GLU A 127 2.19 9.17 -7.85
N ARG A 128 1.72 10.33 -8.35
CA ARG A 128 2.05 11.65 -7.79
C ARG A 128 1.69 11.74 -6.32
N ASP A 129 0.50 11.31 -5.93
CA ASP A 129 0.03 11.47 -4.56
C ASP A 129 0.79 10.56 -3.59
N VAL A 130 1.11 9.32 -3.99
CA VAL A 130 1.98 8.42 -3.22
C VAL A 130 3.38 9.02 -3.05
N ALA A 131 4.01 9.42 -4.17
CA ALA A 131 5.36 9.98 -4.15
C ALA A 131 5.41 11.27 -3.32
N THR A 132 4.47 12.19 -3.56
CA THR A 132 4.40 13.49 -2.86
C THR A 132 4.22 13.31 -1.36
N ARG A 133 3.40 12.35 -0.90
CA ARG A 133 3.29 12.05 0.54
C ARG A 133 4.65 11.63 1.12
N ALA A 134 5.35 10.72 0.46
CA ALA A 134 6.68 10.27 0.89
C ALA A 134 7.73 11.40 0.86
N GLY A 135 7.74 12.23 -0.20
CA GLY A 135 8.66 13.36 -0.33
C GLY A 135 8.38 14.47 0.69
N VAL A 136 7.11 14.80 0.94
CA VAL A 136 6.74 15.76 1.99
C VAL A 136 7.15 15.23 3.37
N ARG A 137 6.91 13.95 3.66
CA ARG A 137 7.41 13.30 4.88
C ARG A 137 8.94 13.44 4.98
N ARG A 138 9.69 13.16 3.92
CA ARG A 138 11.15 13.34 3.90
C ARG A 138 11.56 14.75 4.27
N LEU A 139 10.96 15.77 3.65
CA LEU A 139 11.24 17.17 3.98
C LEU A 139 10.91 17.51 5.44
N LEU A 140 9.81 17.01 5.97
CA LEU A 140 9.44 17.21 7.38
C LEU A 140 10.46 16.57 8.31
N LEU A 141 10.93 15.36 8.00
CA LEU A 141 11.98 14.66 8.74
C LEU A 141 13.30 15.45 8.73
N LEU A 142 13.75 15.91 7.55
CA LEU A 142 14.98 16.70 7.40
C LEU A 142 14.93 18.03 8.18
N ASN A 143 13.73 18.58 8.42
CA ASN A 143 13.53 19.86 9.10
C ASN A 143 13.05 19.72 10.56
N THR A 144 13.04 18.50 11.10
CA THR A 144 12.59 18.19 12.47
C THR A 144 13.67 17.45 13.24
N THR A 145 13.98 17.94 14.44
CA THR A 145 14.86 17.27 15.38
C THR A 145 14.06 16.79 16.59
N VAL A 146 14.39 15.60 17.08
CA VAL A 146 13.73 14.98 18.24
C VAL A 146 14.74 14.80 19.37
N PRO A 147 14.41 15.16 20.62
CA PRO A 147 15.31 15.00 21.75
C PRO A 147 15.35 13.53 22.22
N TRP A 148 15.90 12.63 21.39
CA TRP A 148 15.96 11.19 21.65
C TRP A 148 16.54 10.83 23.02
N PRO A 149 17.65 11.43 23.50
CA PRO A 149 18.17 11.11 24.83
C PRO A 149 17.13 11.33 25.95
N ARG A 150 16.32 12.39 25.84
CA ARG A 150 15.26 12.69 26.80
C ARG A 150 14.10 11.70 26.69
N ILE A 151 13.68 11.36 25.48
CA ILE A 151 12.58 10.40 25.25
C ILE A 151 12.98 9.00 25.72
N LEU A 152 14.18 8.53 25.34
CA LEU A 152 14.70 7.24 25.76
C LEU A 152 14.91 7.17 27.28
N ALA A 153 15.21 8.29 27.95
CA ALA A 153 15.30 8.34 29.41
C ALA A 153 13.95 8.08 30.12
N LEU A 154 12.81 8.29 29.45
CA LEU A 154 11.48 8.00 29.99
C LEU A 154 11.13 6.51 29.93
N LEU A 155 11.83 5.73 29.10
CA LEU A 155 11.56 4.32 28.93
C LEU A 155 12.13 3.49 30.09
N SER A 156 11.35 2.49 30.52
CA SER A 156 11.80 1.47 31.47
C SER A 156 12.93 0.62 30.86
N ASN A 157 13.67 -0.10 31.69
CA ASN A 157 14.71 -1.01 31.21
C ASN A 157 14.14 -2.14 30.35
N GLU A 158 12.94 -2.62 30.68
CA GLU A 158 12.20 -3.62 29.87
C GLU A 158 11.86 -3.05 28.50
N GLN A 159 11.34 -1.82 28.44
CA GLN A 159 11.02 -1.18 27.16
C GLN A 159 12.28 -0.97 26.31
N LYS A 160 13.40 -0.52 26.90
CA LYS A 160 14.68 -0.39 26.20
C LYS A 160 15.19 -1.71 25.66
N LEU A 161 15.06 -2.79 26.43
CA LEU A 161 15.45 -4.13 26.02
C LEU A 161 14.62 -4.62 24.82
N ALA A 162 13.30 -4.41 24.86
CA ALA A 162 12.39 -4.76 23.77
C ALA A 162 12.78 -4.08 22.45
N LEU A 163 13.15 -2.79 22.49
CA LEU A 163 13.65 -2.06 21.31
C LEU A 163 14.92 -2.69 20.71
N GLY A 164 15.75 -3.36 21.50
CA GLY A 164 16.96 -4.04 21.04
C GLY A 164 16.69 -5.24 20.13
N HIS A 165 15.47 -5.79 20.12
CA HIS A 165 15.07 -6.95 19.31
C HIS A 165 14.39 -6.56 17.97
N ASN A 166 14.60 -5.33 17.51
CA ASN A 166 14.00 -4.82 16.28
C ASN A 166 14.57 -5.49 15.01
N PRO A 167 13.78 -5.55 13.91
CA PRO A 167 14.24 -6.07 12.63
C PRO A 167 15.11 -5.08 11.83
N HIS A 168 15.22 -3.82 12.25
CA HIS A 168 15.89 -2.71 11.53
C HIS A 168 17.43 -2.73 11.60
N GLY A 169 18.01 -3.79 12.16
CA GLY A 169 19.47 -3.91 12.34
C GLY A 169 20.05 -3.02 13.45
N GLY A 170 19.22 -2.27 14.17
CA GLY A 170 19.66 -1.42 15.28
C GLY A 170 18.60 -0.44 15.76
N VAL A 171 18.70 -0.05 17.04
CA VAL A 171 17.78 0.93 17.65
C VAL A 171 17.73 2.26 16.88
N PRO A 172 18.84 2.83 16.37
CA PRO A 172 18.78 4.08 15.60
C PRO A 172 17.84 4.01 14.39
N ALA A 173 17.93 2.94 13.59
CA ALA A 173 17.07 2.76 12.41
C ALA A 173 15.59 2.57 12.80
N LEU A 174 15.31 1.85 13.89
CA LEU A 174 13.95 1.78 14.44
C LEU A 174 13.42 3.17 14.84
N LEU A 175 14.24 4.00 15.47
CA LEU A 175 13.81 5.34 15.90
C LEU A 175 13.52 6.26 14.70
N GLU A 176 14.23 6.09 13.59
CA GLU A 176 13.92 6.78 12.32
C GLU A 176 12.56 6.35 11.75
N ASP A 177 12.25 5.05 11.76
CA ASP A 177 10.96 4.51 11.32
C ASP A 177 9.80 4.97 12.23
N VAL A 178 10.02 4.94 13.55
CA VAL A 178 9.10 5.52 14.55
C VAL A 178 8.85 7.00 14.29
N LEU A 179 9.89 7.75 13.94
CA LEU A 179 9.76 9.18 13.63
C LEU A 179 8.96 9.41 12.35
N ALA A 180 9.20 8.63 11.31
CA ALA A 180 8.43 8.67 10.07
C ALA A 180 6.94 8.40 10.32
N ALA A 181 6.62 7.35 11.10
CA ALA A 181 5.25 7.03 11.49
C ALA A 181 4.57 8.15 12.31
N ALA A 182 5.30 8.78 13.23
CA ALA A 182 4.81 9.90 14.03
C ALA A 182 4.52 11.14 13.18
N VAL A 183 5.40 11.47 12.22
CA VAL A 183 5.18 12.55 11.26
C VAL A 183 3.93 12.28 10.43
N ASP A 184 3.78 11.06 9.90
CA ASP A 184 2.61 10.67 9.10
C ASP A 184 1.31 10.79 9.89
N ALA A 185 1.31 10.35 11.15
CA ALA A 185 0.13 10.46 12.03
C ALA A 185 -0.28 11.93 12.27
N ILE A 186 0.69 12.82 12.49
CA ILE A 186 0.42 14.25 12.69
C ILE A 186 -0.14 14.90 11.42
N VAL A 187 0.45 14.60 10.26
CA VAL A 187 0.04 15.14 8.96
C VAL A 187 -1.36 14.65 8.58
N ALA A 188 -1.65 13.37 8.79
CA ALA A 188 -2.97 12.79 8.53
C ALA A 188 -4.06 13.42 9.43
N GLY A 189 -3.79 13.58 10.73
CA GLY A 189 -4.76 14.15 11.68
C GLY A 189 -5.09 15.63 11.43
N ARG A 190 -4.22 16.37 10.74
CA ARG A 190 -4.40 17.80 10.43
C ARG A 190 -4.93 18.07 9.03
N GLY A 191 -5.11 17.04 8.20
CA GLY A 191 -5.52 17.20 6.81
C GLY A 191 -4.48 17.91 5.92
N THR A 192 -3.22 17.96 6.35
CA THR A 192 -2.13 18.61 5.60
C THR A 192 -1.53 17.72 4.52
N GLY A 193 -2.17 16.58 4.18
CA GLY A 193 -1.69 15.61 3.18
C GLY A 193 -1.67 16.12 1.73
N GLY A 194 -2.08 17.36 1.49
CA GLY A 194 -2.11 18.02 0.18
C GLY A 194 -1.14 19.19 0.05
N VAL A 195 0.06 19.12 0.65
CA VAL A 195 1.07 20.18 0.52
C VAL A 195 1.45 20.40 -0.95
N ARG A 196 1.30 21.65 -1.41
CA ARG A 196 1.56 22.11 -2.77
C ARG A 196 2.33 23.44 -2.81
N ASP A 197 2.52 24.11 -1.69
CA ASP A 197 3.22 25.40 -1.63
C ASP A 197 3.99 25.56 -0.30
N GLU A 198 4.83 26.60 -0.23
CA GLU A 198 5.64 26.89 0.96
C GLU A 198 4.79 27.13 2.21
N ARG A 199 3.64 27.82 2.07
CA ARG A 199 2.77 28.14 3.20
C ARG A 199 2.18 26.87 3.83
N GLN A 200 1.72 25.94 3.00
CA GLN A 200 1.18 24.65 3.42
C GLN A 200 2.28 23.79 4.05
N PHE A 201 3.49 23.79 3.48
CA PHE A 201 4.63 23.09 4.08
C PHE A 201 5.00 23.67 5.45
N ALA A 202 5.10 25.00 5.56
CA ALA A 202 5.41 25.68 6.81
C ALA A 202 4.36 25.40 7.90
N ALA A 203 3.08 25.34 7.54
CA ALA A 203 2.01 24.96 8.45
C ALA A 203 2.13 23.49 8.92
N ALA A 204 2.44 22.57 8.00
CA ALA A 204 2.69 21.17 8.33
C ALA A 204 3.91 21.03 9.26
N LEU A 205 5.03 21.70 8.95
CA LEU A 205 6.25 21.69 9.75
C LEU A 205 6.04 22.26 11.14
N ALA A 206 5.33 23.38 11.27
CA ALA A 206 4.97 23.96 12.56
C ALA A 206 4.12 22.98 13.38
N GLY A 207 3.17 22.30 12.74
CA GLY A 207 2.35 21.27 13.37
C GLY A 207 3.15 20.07 13.87
N VAL A 208 4.08 19.58 13.05
CA VAL A 208 5.02 18.51 13.43
C VAL A 208 5.85 18.96 14.62
N ARG A 209 6.53 20.11 14.56
CA ARG A 209 7.37 20.61 15.66
C ARG A 209 6.62 20.75 16.99
N GLN A 210 5.34 21.09 16.96
CA GLN A 210 4.51 21.18 18.17
C GLN A 210 4.13 19.82 18.76
N GLN A 211 3.98 18.78 17.93
CA GLN A 211 3.36 17.50 18.34
C GLN A 211 4.31 16.30 18.25
N ILE A 212 5.54 16.49 17.76
CA ILE A 212 6.43 15.36 17.47
C ILE A 212 6.79 14.55 18.71
N VAL A 213 7.03 15.21 19.85
CA VAL A 213 7.40 14.51 21.09
C VAL A 213 6.27 13.59 21.60
N PRO A 214 5.02 14.06 21.82
CA PRO A 214 3.95 13.17 22.24
C PRO A 214 3.62 12.10 21.19
N ALA A 215 3.67 12.42 19.89
CA ALA A 215 3.41 11.45 18.83
C ALA A 215 4.47 10.32 18.80
N VAL A 216 5.75 10.65 18.95
CA VAL A 216 6.82 9.65 19.03
C VAL A 216 6.64 8.74 20.24
N ILE A 217 6.31 9.31 21.41
CA ILE A 217 6.05 8.52 22.63
C ILE A 217 4.91 7.53 22.39
N GLU A 218 3.79 8.00 21.81
CA GLU A 218 2.65 7.14 21.47
C GLU A 218 3.04 6.00 20.53
N VAL A 219 3.81 6.29 19.47
CA VAL A 219 4.27 5.24 18.54
C VAL A 219 5.17 4.24 19.27
N VAL A 220 6.10 4.69 20.13
CA VAL A 220 6.97 3.79 20.91
C VAL A 220 6.15 2.89 21.85
N GLU A 221 5.13 3.42 22.51
CA GLU A 221 4.23 2.65 23.38
C GLU A 221 3.46 1.57 22.62
N VAL A 222 3.15 1.79 21.34
CA VAL A 222 2.54 0.78 20.47
C VAL A 222 3.57 -0.24 19.97
N VAL A 223 4.77 0.21 19.61
CA VAL A 223 5.83 -0.64 19.03
C VAL A 223 6.43 -1.61 20.05
N GLN A 224 6.67 -1.17 21.28
CA GLN A 224 7.30 -2.01 22.30
C GLN A 224 6.61 -3.38 22.50
N PRO A 225 5.29 -3.46 22.77
CA PRO A 225 4.63 -4.76 22.93
C PRO A 225 4.63 -5.59 21.64
N ILE A 226 4.67 -4.95 20.46
CA ILE A 226 4.79 -5.66 19.18
C ILE A 226 6.13 -6.38 19.10
N LEU A 227 7.24 -5.71 19.42
CA LEU A 227 8.58 -6.32 19.37
C LEU A 227 8.72 -7.47 20.36
N ASP A 228 8.18 -7.32 21.58
CA ASP A 228 8.20 -8.40 22.57
C ASP A 228 7.36 -9.61 22.13
N LEU A 229 6.18 -9.38 21.57
CA LEU A 229 5.34 -10.44 21.04
C LEU A 229 5.98 -11.10 19.82
N ALA A 230 6.60 -10.33 18.93
CA ALA A 230 7.31 -10.84 17.76
C ALA A 230 8.46 -11.77 18.17
N ARG A 231 9.24 -11.37 19.18
CA ARG A 231 10.29 -12.21 19.76
C ARG A 231 9.73 -13.50 20.36
N GLN A 232 8.63 -13.40 21.13
CA GLN A 232 7.97 -14.58 21.70
C GLN A 232 7.48 -15.54 20.62
N VAL A 233 6.86 -15.02 19.56
CA VAL A 233 6.42 -15.82 18.40
C VAL A 233 7.63 -16.49 17.75
N GLY A 234 8.72 -15.76 17.50
CA GLY A 234 9.95 -16.29 16.90
C GLY A 234 10.50 -17.47 17.69
N LEU A 235 10.71 -17.30 19.00
CA LEU A 235 11.20 -18.36 19.89
C LEU A 235 10.26 -19.56 19.96
N ALA A 236 8.94 -19.30 20.03
CA ALA A 236 7.95 -20.36 20.09
C ALA A 236 7.96 -21.19 18.79
N VAL A 237 8.05 -20.54 17.63
CA VAL A 237 8.16 -21.19 16.31
C VAL A 237 9.45 -22.01 16.18
N GLU A 238 10.57 -21.52 16.71
CA GLU A 238 11.84 -22.25 16.74
C GLU A 238 11.74 -23.52 17.61
N SER A 239 11.05 -23.44 18.74
CA SER A 239 10.86 -24.58 19.65
C SER A 239 9.98 -25.71 19.09
N MET A 240 9.20 -25.46 18.04
CA MET A 240 8.29 -26.44 17.45
C MET A 240 9.05 -27.48 16.61
N THR A 241 9.78 -28.42 17.20
CA THR A 241 10.70 -29.30 16.45
C THR A 241 10.06 -30.49 15.76
N ALA A 242 8.81 -30.84 16.07
CA ALA A 242 8.15 -32.03 15.53
C ALA A 242 8.05 -31.99 13.98
N PRO A 243 8.38 -33.07 13.25
CA PRO A 243 8.34 -33.09 11.78
C PRO A 243 6.97 -32.75 11.19
N GLY A 244 5.89 -33.28 11.78
CA GLY A 244 4.51 -33.02 11.32
C GLY A 244 4.05 -31.56 11.44
N LEU A 245 4.81 -30.69 12.14
CA LEU A 245 4.52 -29.27 12.28
C LEU A 245 5.30 -28.40 11.29
N ALA A 246 6.03 -28.98 10.34
CA ALA A 246 6.89 -28.23 9.41
C ALA A 246 6.15 -27.13 8.65
N ASP A 247 5.01 -27.46 8.04
CA ASP A 247 4.28 -26.48 7.24
C ASP A 247 3.61 -25.40 8.12
N LEU A 248 3.21 -25.76 9.35
CA LEU A 248 2.71 -24.79 10.33
C LEU A 248 3.81 -23.81 10.73
N ARG A 249 5.02 -24.31 11.01
CA ARG A 249 6.18 -23.45 11.26
C ARG A 249 6.46 -22.51 10.09
N GLN A 250 6.42 -23.01 8.86
CA GLN A 250 6.66 -22.19 7.68
C GLN A 250 5.60 -21.08 7.52
N ASP A 251 4.32 -21.41 7.68
CA ASP A 251 3.24 -20.42 7.64
C ASP A 251 3.39 -19.35 8.74
N LEU A 252 3.73 -19.74 9.97
CA LEU A 252 3.96 -18.81 11.07
C LEU A 252 5.17 -17.90 10.82
N ARG A 253 6.27 -18.43 10.26
CA ARG A 253 7.44 -17.61 9.88
C ARG A 253 7.09 -16.60 8.80
N GLY A 254 6.36 -17.03 7.77
CA GLY A 254 5.88 -16.14 6.70
C GLY A 254 4.98 -15.03 7.25
N GLN A 255 4.02 -15.38 8.11
CA GLN A 255 3.14 -14.40 8.74
C GLN A 255 3.92 -13.42 9.64
N LEU A 256 4.90 -13.90 10.42
CA LEU A 256 5.72 -13.02 11.28
C LEU A 256 6.52 -12.03 10.44
N ALA A 257 7.17 -12.50 9.37
CA ALA A 257 7.96 -11.68 8.47
C ALA A 257 7.11 -10.65 7.70
N ASP A 258 5.86 -10.98 7.37
CA ASP A 258 4.94 -10.01 6.77
C ASP A 258 4.51 -8.93 7.78
N LEU A 259 4.31 -9.28 9.06
CA LEU A 259 3.86 -8.33 10.08
C LEU A 259 4.97 -7.43 10.65
N VAL A 260 6.19 -7.96 10.78
CA VAL A 260 7.32 -7.30 11.45
C VAL A 260 8.58 -7.46 10.60
N TYR A 261 8.93 -6.40 9.89
CA TYR A 261 10.07 -6.27 8.96
C TYR A 261 10.72 -4.89 9.12
N ASP A 262 11.87 -4.67 8.49
CA ASP A 262 12.50 -3.34 8.49
C ASP A 262 11.61 -2.29 7.81
N GLY A 263 11.23 -1.22 8.52
CA GLY A 263 10.30 -0.20 8.03
C GLY A 263 8.81 -0.43 8.36
N PHE A 264 8.47 -1.51 9.08
CA PHE A 264 7.06 -1.87 9.32
C PHE A 264 6.26 -0.81 10.10
N VAL A 265 6.91 0.08 10.87
CA VAL A 265 6.22 1.03 11.75
C VAL A 265 5.54 2.11 10.92
N ALA A 266 6.28 2.78 10.03
CA ALA A 266 5.73 3.79 9.13
C ALA A 266 4.84 3.16 8.04
N ASP A 267 5.28 2.06 7.43
CA ASP A 267 4.54 1.42 6.33
C ASP A 267 3.16 0.89 6.77
N THR A 268 3.03 0.43 8.02
CA THR A 268 1.75 -0.02 8.57
C THR A 268 0.84 1.17 8.92
N GLY A 269 1.42 2.28 9.37
CA GLY A 269 0.69 3.44 9.88
C GLY A 269 0.05 3.22 11.26
N LEU A 270 0.04 4.26 12.08
CA LEU A 270 -0.37 4.17 13.49
C LEU A 270 -1.76 3.54 13.76
N PRO A 271 -2.83 3.83 13.00
CA PRO A 271 -4.14 3.22 13.25
C PRO A 271 -4.10 1.69 13.20
N GLN A 272 -3.38 1.15 12.21
CA GLN A 272 -3.31 -0.28 11.97
C GLN A 272 -2.20 -0.95 12.77
N LEU A 273 -1.14 -0.21 13.12
CA LEU A 273 -0.06 -0.69 13.99
C LEU A 273 -0.60 -1.16 15.34
N ARG A 274 -1.63 -0.47 15.87
CA ARG A 274 -2.34 -0.89 17.11
C ARG A 274 -2.96 -2.28 17.03
N GLN A 275 -3.23 -2.79 15.82
CA GLN A 275 -3.78 -4.14 15.61
C GLN A 275 -2.70 -5.23 15.54
N VAL A 276 -1.45 -4.88 15.23
CA VAL A 276 -0.36 -5.85 15.01
C VAL A 276 -0.13 -6.71 16.26
N ALA A 277 -0.18 -6.11 17.46
CA ALA A 277 -0.07 -6.85 18.71
C ALA A 277 -1.19 -7.91 18.86
N ARG A 278 -2.42 -7.64 18.39
CA ARG A 278 -3.52 -8.61 18.39
C ARG A 278 -3.24 -9.76 17.43
N TYR A 279 -2.70 -9.49 16.24
CA TYR A 279 -2.32 -10.54 15.29
C TYR A 279 -1.22 -11.45 15.84
N LEU A 280 -0.18 -10.88 16.46
CA LEU A 280 0.89 -11.66 17.10
C LEU A 280 0.38 -12.51 18.28
N ARG A 281 -0.53 -11.98 19.11
CA ARG A 281 -1.22 -12.78 20.14
C ARG A 281 -2.03 -13.92 19.52
N GLY A 282 -2.64 -13.70 18.36
CA GLY A 282 -3.31 -14.75 17.59
C GLY A 282 -2.38 -15.86 17.15
N MET A 283 -1.16 -15.51 16.73
CA MET A 283 -0.12 -16.49 16.41
C MET A 283 0.29 -17.30 17.64
N LEU A 284 0.55 -16.63 18.78
CA LEU A 284 0.85 -17.32 20.05
C LEU A 284 -0.29 -18.22 20.49
N HIS A 285 -1.55 -17.80 20.34
CA HIS A 285 -2.71 -18.63 20.66
C HIS A 285 -2.73 -19.92 19.81
N ARG A 286 -2.49 -19.78 18.52
CA ARG A 286 -2.42 -20.92 17.59
C ARG A 286 -1.28 -21.86 17.94
N ILE A 287 -0.11 -21.33 18.30
CA ILE A 287 1.06 -22.12 18.74
C ILE A 287 0.76 -22.83 20.07
N GLY A 288 0.14 -22.14 21.04
CA GLY A 288 -0.25 -22.74 22.33
C GLY A 288 -1.30 -23.85 22.19
N LYS A 289 -2.08 -23.82 21.10
CA LYS A 289 -2.99 -24.89 20.69
C LYS A 289 -2.45 -25.73 19.52
N ALA A 290 -1.12 -25.83 19.42
CA ALA A 290 -0.49 -26.59 18.34
C ALA A 290 -1.11 -27.98 18.21
N PRO A 291 -1.41 -28.42 16.98
CA PRO A 291 -1.98 -29.74 16.74
C PRO A 291 -1.18 -30.86 17.40
N ASN A 292 -1.83 -31.66 18.24
CA ASN A 292 -1.23 -32.78 18.97
C ASN A 292 -1.80 -34.14 18.56
N SER A 293 -2.70 -34.16 17.57
CA SER A 293 -3.29 -35.37 16.98
C SER A 293 -3.36 -35.26 15.45
N PRO A 294 -3.45 -36.37 14.71
CA PRO A 294 -3.66 -36.35 13.26
C PRO A 294 -4.91 -35.57 12.83
N LEU A 295 -5.97 -35.63 13.63
CA LEU A 295 -7.21 -34.90 13.37
C LEU A 295 -7.02 -33.39 13.49
N ASP A 296 -6.28 -32.93 14.50
CA ASP A 296 -6.02 -31.50 14.68
C ASP A 296 -5.06 -30.97 13.61
N LEU A 297 -4.10 -31.79 13.17
CA LEU A 297 -3.20 -31.46 12.07
C LEU A 297 -3.99 -31.26 10.78
N ALA A 298 -4.93 -32.15 10.48
CA ALA A 298 -5.79 -32.04 9.31
C ALA A 298 -6.68 -30.77 9.36
N ARG A 299 -7.24 -30.44 10.53
CA ARG A 299 -8.05 -29.23 10.71
C ARG A 299 -7.24 -27.95 10.55
N ASP A 300 -6.04 -27.89 11.14
CA ASP A 300 -5.15 -26.73 10.96
C ASP A 300 -4.72 -26.60 9.48
N ALA A 301 -4.35 -27.71 8.84
CA ALA A 301 -3.99 -27.73 7.42
C ALA A 301 -5.12 -27.24 6.51
N GLN A 302 -6.37 -27.63 6.79
CA GLN A 302 -7.54 -27.13 6.05
C GLN A 302 -7.69 -25.61 6.18
N ARG A 303 -7.62 -25.07 7.41
CA ARG A 303 -7.69 -23.62 7.65
C ARG A 303 -6.51 -22.87 7.02
N ARG A 304 -5.31 -23.44 7.04
CA ARG A 304 -4.15 -22.88 6.34
C ARG A 304 -4.36 -22.82 4.84
N SER A 305 -4.91 -23.89 4.26
CA SER A 305 -5.19 -23.94 2.83
C SER A 305 -6.19 -22.85 2.42
N GLU A 306 -7.21 -22.60 3.24
CA GLU A 306 -8.17 -21.51 2.99
C GLU A 306 -7.47 -20.14 2.99
N VAL A 307 -6.62 -19.87 3.97
CA VAL A 307 -5.87 -18.61 4.03
C VAL A 307 -4.87 -18.50 2.87
N ALA A 308 -4.16 -19.57 2.55
CA ALA A 308 -3.18 -19.58 1.46
C ALA A 308 -3.84 -19.33 0.10
N GLN A 309 -5.04 -19.88 -0.13
CA GLN A 309 -5.80 -19.62 -1.34
C GLN A 309 -6.19 -18.13 -1.44
N VAL A 310 -6.77 -17.56 -0.38
CA VAL A 310 -7.13 -16.13 -0.37
C VAL A 310 -5.90 -15.25 -0.61
N GLU A 311 -4.76 -15.57 0.00
CA GLU A 311 -3.53 -14.81 -0.16
C GLU A 311 -2.96 -14.93 -1.59
N ALA A 312 -3.04 -16.11 -2.21
CA ALA A 312 -2.63 -16.31 -3.60
C ALA A 312 -3.47 -15.46 -4.57
N GLU A 313 -4.79 -15.46 -4.42
CA GLU A 313 -5.70 -14.62 -5.21
C GLU A 313 -5.42 -13.13 -4.98
N ARG A 314 -5.15 -12.72 -3.73
CA ARG A 314 -4.78 -11.34 -3.39
C ARG A 314 -3.53 -10.88 -4.14
N VAL A 315 -2.50 -11.72 -4.14
CA VAL A 315 -1.24 -11.43 -4.83
C VAL A 315 -1.44 -11.37 -6.34
N ALA A 316 -2.21 -12.29 -6.91
CA ALA A 316 -2.54 -12.31 -8.33
C ALA A 316 -3.30 -11.05 -8.76
N LEU A 317 -4.31 -10.64 -7.99
CA LEU A 317 -5.07 -9.40 -8.21
C LEU A 317 -4.13 -8.19 -8.22
N ILE A 318 -3.32 -8.01 -7.19
CA ILE A 318 -2.41 -6.84 -7.09
C ILE A 318 -1.40 -6.82 -8.24
N ALA A 319 -0.93 -7.98 -8.68
CA ALA A 319 -0.04 -8.09 -9.83
C ALA A 319 -0.73 -7.68 -11.14
N ALA A 320 -2.03 -7.94 -11.28
CA ALA A 320 -2.85 -7.54 -12.43
C ALA A 320 -3.29 -6.08 -12.39
N LEU A 321 -3.34 -5.44 -11.22
CA LEU A 321 -3.69 -4.04 -11.09
C LEU A 321 -2.63 -3.12 -11.74
N PRO A 322 -3.07 -2.03 -12.40
CA PRO A 322 -2.17 -0.98 -12.85
C PRO A 322 -1.28 -0.48 -11.71
N ALA A 323 0.00 -0.20 -11.98
CA ALA A 323 0.98 0.19 -10.95
C ALA A 323 0.50 1.31 -10.01
N HIS A 324 -0.27 2.26 -10.54
CA HIS A 324 -0.78 3.40 -9.79
C HIS A 324 -1.92 3.04 -8.80
N ARG A 325 -2.64 1.93 -9.00
CA ARG A 325 -3.73 1.45 -8.12
C ARG A 325 -3.22 0.57 -6.99
N ARG A 326 -2.04 -0.03 -7.12
CA ARG A 326 -1.52 -1.05 -6.17
C ARG A 326 -1.35 -0.56 -4.74
N HIS A 327 -1.29 0.76 -4.54
CA HIS A 327 -1.13 1.40 -3.23
C HIS A 327 -2.39 2.14 -2.76
N ASP A 328 -3.52 1.94 -3.44
CA ASP A 328 -4.79 2.52 -3.01
C ASP A 328 -5.26 1.89 -1.71
N ALA A 329 -6.02 2.67 -0.92
CA ALA A 329 -6.39 2.29 0.44
C ALA A 329 -7.25 1.01 0.48
N ASP A 330 -8.10 0.80 -0.52
CA ASP A 330 -8.93 -0.39 -0.70
C ASP A 330 -8.08 -1.64 -1.02
N VAL A 331 -7.04 -1.51 -1.83
CA VAL A 331 -6.07 -2.58 -2.13
C VAL A 331 -5.25 -2.93 -0.89
N LEU A 332 -4.72 -1.93 -0.19
CA LEU A 332 -3.96 -2.11 1.05
C LEU A 332 -4.81 -2.74 2.16
N ALA A 333 -6.12 -2.46 2.18
CA ALA A 333 -7.05 -3.05 3.14
C ALA A 333 -7.14 -4.58 3.04
N LEU A 334 -6.99 -5.15 1.84
CA LEU A 334 -7.06 -6.60 1.63
C LEU A 334 -6.07 -7.38 2.50
N ARG A 335 -4.85 -6.85 2.65
CA ARG A 335 -3.82 -7.47 3.52
C ARG A 335 -4.34 -7.63 4.95
N TRP A 336 -5.01 -6.61 5.48
CA TRP A 336 -5.53 -6.63 6.83
C TRP A 336 -6.74 -7.54 6.98
N MET A 337 -7.58 -7.64 5.94
CA MET A 337 -8.67 -8.63 5.93
C MET A 337 -8.14 -10.06 6.04
N VAL A 338 -6.98 -10.37 5.43
CA VAL A 338 -6.32 -11.69 5.58
C VAL A 338 -5.87 -11.92 7.03
N GLN A 339 -5.34 -10.90 7.71
CA GLN A 339 -4.98 -11.02 9.13
C GLN A 339 -6.22 -11.21 10.02
N GLU A 340 -7.33 -10.53 9.72
CA GLU A 340 -8.61 -10.78 10.41
C GLU A 340 -9.14 -12.21 10.14
N LEU A 341 -9.02 -12.72 8.91
CA LEU A 341 -9.38 -14.10 8.59
C LEU A 341 -8.57 -15.08 9.43
N ARG A 342 -7.25 -14.86 9.56
CA ARG A 342 -6.38 -15.67 10.44
C ARG A 342 -6.85 -15.65 11.90
N ILE A 343 -7.22 -14.49 12.45
CA ILE A 343 -7.81 -14.42 13.79
C ILE A 343 -9.11 -15.22 13.88
N SER A 344 -10.02 -15.09 12.91
CA SER A 344 -11.30 -15.81 12.90
C SER A 344 -11.15 -17.33 12.85
N LEU A 345 -10.11 -17.84 12.18
CA LEU A 345 -9.87 -19.27 12.00
C LEU A 345 -9.04 -19.87 13.13
N PHE A 346 -8.07 -19.14 13.68
CA PHE A 346 -7.08 -19.71 14.59
C PHE A 346 -7.18 -19.18 16.02
N ALA A 347 -7.80 -18.01 16.26
CA ALA A 347 -7.79 -17.34 17.55
C ALA A 347 -9.10 -16.59 17.85
N GLN A 348 -10.23 -17.27 17.65
CA GLN A 348 -11.59 -16.72 17.84
C GLN A 348 -11.81 -15.93 19.15
N PRO A 349 -11.27 -16.34 20.32
CA PRO A 349 -11.45 -15.58 21.57
C PRO A 349 -10.89 -14.15 21.53
N LEU A 350 -9.96 -13.84 20.62
CA LEU A 350 -9.40 -12.49 20.49
C LEU A 350 -10.32 -11.51 19.75
N GLY A 351 -11.34 -12.01 19.05
CA GLY A 351 -12.28 -11.21 18.25
C GLY A 351 -11.65 -10.58 17.00
N THR A 352 -12.46 -10.37 15.97
CA THR A 352 -12.05 -9.65 14.76
C THR A 352 -12.46 -8.18 14.85
N ALA A 353 -11.73 -7.27 14.19
CA ALA A 353 -12.06 -5.83 14.20
C ALA A 353 -13.37 -5.55 13.45
N TYR A 354 -13.69 -6.39 12.49
CA TYR A 354 -14.93 -6.39 11.74
C TYR A 354 -15.30 -7.82 11.33
N PRO A 355 -16.56 -8.07 10.96
CA PRO A 355 -16.98 -9.38 10.49
C PRO A 355 -16.25 -9.79 9.19
N VAL A 356 -15.53 -10.92 9.17
CA VAL A 356 -14.69 -11.36 8.03
C VAL A 356 -14.93 -12.83 7.68
N SER A 357 -14.70 -13.20 6.42
CA SER A 357 -14.62 -14.58 5.91
C SER A 357 -13.94 -14.59 4.53
N ALA A 358 -13.46 -15.73 4.04
CA ALA A 358 -12.88 -15.82 2.70
C ALA A 358 -13.82 -15.24 1.61
N LYS A 359 -15.12 -15.58 1.67
CA LYS A 359 -16.15 -15.03 0.77
C LYS A 359 -16.23 -13.50 0.78
N ARG A 360 -16.03 -12.86 1.95
CA ARG A 360 -16.05 -11.40 2.05
C ARG A 360 -14.79 -10.75 1.49
N ILE A 361 -13.66 -11.44 1.60
CA ILE A 361 -12.41 -10.97 0.99
C ILE A 361 -12.51 -11.08 -0.53
N TYR A 362 -13.00 -12.21 -1.06
CA TYR A 362 -13.24 -12.34 -2.51
C TYR A 362 -14.20 -11.27 -3.03
N LYS A 363 -15.30 -10.99 -2.31
CA LYS A 363 -16.18 -9.88 -2.69
C LYS A 363 -15.48 -8.51 -2.70
N ALA A 364 -14.54 -8.27 -1.79
CA ALA A 364 -13.75 -7.03 -1.78
C ALA A 364 -12.76 -6.99 -2.95
N MET A 365 -12.19 -8.13 -3.34
CA MET A 365 -11.37 -8.28 -4.54
C MET A 365 -12.19 -8.02 -5.82
N ASP A 366 -13.36 -8.65 -5.96
CA ASP A 366 -14.25 -8.47 -7.12
C ASP A 366 -14.67 -6.99 -7.31
N ALA A 367 -14.82 -6.26 -6.21
CA ALA A 367 -15.16 -4.83 -6.25
C ALA A 367 -14.03 -3.97 -6.81
N LEU A 368 -12.77 -4.40 -6.70
CA LEU A 368 -11.62 -3.70 -7.29
C LEU A 368 -11.55 -3.92 -8.79
N ASP A 369 -11.82 -5.14 -9.25
CA ASP A 369 -11.86 -5.48 -10.69
C ASP A 369 -12.98 -4.77 -11.43
N ALA A 370 -14.15 -4.64 -10.79
CA ALA A 370 -15.32 -3.97 -11.39
C ALA A 370 -15.10 -2.47 -11.65
N ILE A 371 -14.18 -1.83 -10.93
CA ILE A 371 -13.86 -0.40 -11.08
C ILE A 371 -12.90 -0.17 -12.26
N ASP A 372 -11.97 -1.11 -12.50
CA ASP A 372 -10.94 -0.97 -13.54
C ASP A 372 -11.40 -1.52 -14.90
N GLY A 373 -12.45 -2.34 -14.93
CA GLY A 373 -13.10 -2.86 -16.15
C GLY A 373 -14.09 -1.90 -16.83
N SER A 374 -14.32 -0.72 -16.26
CA SER A 374 -15.20 0.35 -16.77
C SER A 374 -14.44 1.58 -17.22
#